data_AF-A0AAU9XUV6-F1
#
_entry.id   AF-A0AAU9XUV6-F1
#
_cell.length_a   1.000
_cell.length_b   1.000
_cell.length_c   1.000
_cell.angle_alpha   90.00
_cell.angle_beta   90.00
_cell.angle_gamma   90.00
#
_symmetry.space_group_name_H-M   'P 1'
#
loop_
_entity.id
_entity.type
_entity.pdbx_description
1 polymer ?
#
loop_
_entity_poly.entity_id
_entity_poly.type
_entity_poly.pdbx_seq_one_letter_code
_entity_poly.pdbx_strand_id
1 'polypeptide(L)'
;MSCSSDQEDEREVLRSIFDADENFIEVNSTTFQYKFGEDGHTQSFLLEISWPLDYPTCLPNINLDAFYNKHITSKVKETITYRIKEQCEMCLGTAMTYSIFDWAKEHLHELLEDNQEQVSTPSSIVELGKQIPKEDSNTQSKKKDKREILTKAQKRRQADRTNFKGERERGWNWVDVVKHLSKTGSKDQ
;
A
#
# COMPACT_ATOMS: atom_id res chain seq x y z
N MET A 1 -34.24 10.44 23.00
CA MET A 1 -32.87 10.74 23.44
C MET A 1 -32.28 11.71 22.42
N SER A 2 -31.33 12.54 22.82
CA SER A 2 -30.63 13.41 21.85
C SER A 2 -29.55 12.58 21.18
N CYS A 3 -29.37 12.71 19.87
CA CYS A 3 -28.28 12.05 19.12
C CYS A 3 -26.91 12.23 19.78
N SER A 4 -26.67 13.39 20.40
CA SER A 4 -25.45 13.67 21.15
C SER A 4 -25.28 12.84 22.43
N SER A 5 -26.37 12.46 23.09
CA SER A 5 -26.32 11.58 24.27
C SER A 5 -26.00 10.16 23.83
N ASP A 6 -26.67 9.68 22.77
CA ASP A 6 -26.49 8.33 22.24
C ASP A 6 -25.05 8.14 21.71
N GLN A 7 -24.45 9.18 21.11
CA GLN A 7 -23.05 9.20 20.70
C GLN A 7 -22.08 9.13 21.90
N GLU A 8 -22.37 9.82 23.00
CA GLU A 8 -21.51 9.78 24.18
C GLU A 8 -21.54 8.41 24.84
N ASP A 9 -22.75 7.85 24.99
CA ASP A 9 -22.95 6.51 25.54
C ASP A 9 -22.22 5.46 24.68
N GLU A 10 -22.35 5.52 23.35
CA GLU A 10 -21.63 4.61 22.45
C GLU A 10 -20.11 4.79 22.53
N ARG A 11 -19.61 6.02 22.63
CA ARG A 11 -18.18 6.30 22.78
C ARG A 11 -17.61 5.66 24.04
N GLU A 12 -18.27 5.81 25.17
CA GLU A 12 -17.82 5.21 26.43
C GLU A 12 -17.77 3.68 26.33
N VAL A 13 -18.78 3.08 25.68
CA VAL A 13 -18.81 1.64 25.40
C VAL A 13 -17.65 1.21 24.52
N LEU A 14 -17.39 1.92 23.41
CA LEU A 14 -16.27 1.62 22.51
C LEU A 14 -14.93 1.71 23.24
N ARG A 15 -14.71 2.75 24.06
CA ARG A 15 -13.51 2.87 24.89
C ARG A 15 -13.38 1.69 25.84
N SER A 16 -14.46 1.26 26.49
CA SER A 16 -14.42 0.11 27.39
C SER A 16 -14.13 -1.21 26.68
N ILE A 17 -14.61 -1.39 25.45
CA ILE A 17 -14.40 -2.61 24.65
C ILE A 17 -12.95 -2.66 24.12
N PHE A 18 -12.44 -1.52 23.66
CA PHE A 18 -11.15 -1.43 22.96
C PHE A 18 -10.01 -0.86 23.81
N ASP A 19 -10.18 -0.71 25.13
CA ASP A 19 -9.16 -0.12 26.05
C ASP A 19 -7.78 -0.78 25.94
N ALA A 20 -7.74 -2.07 25.63
CA ALA A 20 -6.53 -2.86 25.46
C ALA A 20 -6.19 -3.21 23.99
N ASP A 21 -6.97 -2.73 23.01
CA ASP A 21 -6.76 -3.04 21.60
C ASP A 21 -5.96 -1.91 20.92
N GLU A 22 -4.69 -2.19 20.62
CA GLU A 22 -3.79 -1.24 19.92
C GLU A 22 -4.23 -0.92 18.49
N ASN A 23 -5.11 -1.74 17.90
CA ASN A 23 -5.62 -1.51 16.54
C ASN A 23 -6.71 -0.43 16.48
N PHE A 24 -7.33 -0.11 17.62
CA PHE A 24 -8.35 0.92 17.71
C PHE A 24 -7.73 2.25 18.11
N ILE A 25 -8.01 3.30 17.33
CA ILE A 25 -7.54 4.65 17.58
C ILE A 25 -8.75 5.59 17.56
N GLU A 26 -8.99 6.26 18.68
CA GLU A 26 -9.90 7.41 18.72
C GLU A 26 -9.14 8.66 18.27
N VAL A 27 -9.45 9.16 17.08
CA VAL A 27 -8.80 10.35 16.52
C VAL A 27 -9.41 11.61 17.13
N ASN A 28 -10.73 11.64 17.18
CA ASN A 28 -11.55 12.71 17.76
C ASN A 28 -12.75 12.08 18.45
N SER A 29 -13.53 12.88 19.18
CA SER A 29 -14.81 12.40 19.74
C SER A 29 -15.67 11.77 18.64
N THR A 30 -15.87 12.42 17.51
CA THR A 30 -16.74 11.84 16.46
C THR A 30 -15.99 11.02 15.43
N THR A 31 -14.72 10.65 15.63
CA THR A 31 -13.92 9.96 14.59
C THR A 31 -13.07 8.84 15.16
N PHE A 32 -13.30 7.64 14.65
CA PHE A 32 -12.66 6.42 15.10
C PHE A 32 -11.98 5.72 13.93
N GLN A 33 -10.82 5.14 14.20
CA GLN A 33 -10.07 4.35 13.24
C GLN A 33 -9.86 2.95 13.81
N TYR A 34 -10.05 1.93 12.99
CA TYR A 34 -9.72 0.55 13.34
C TYR A 34 -8.85 -0.07 12.26
N LYS A 35 -7.75 -0.69 12.69
CA LYS A 35 -6.82 -1.38 11.83
C LYS A 35 -7.14 -2.87 11.76
N PHE A 36 -7.36 -3.35 10.55
CA PHE A 36 -7.67 -4.73 10.24
C PHE A 36 -6.44 -5.42 9.63
N GLY A 37 -6.16 -6.64 10.07
CA GLY A 37 -5.11 -7.49 9.51
C GLY A 37 -3.75 -7.33 10.19
N GLU A 38 -2.75 -8.05 9.68
CA GLU A 38 -1.38 -8.04 10.20
C GLU A 38 -0.54 -6.89 9.62
N ASP A 39 0.31 -6.32 10.48
CA ASP A 39 1.23 -5.24 10.13
C ASP A 39 2.18 -5.62 8.99
N GLY A 40 2.07 -4.90 7.88
CA GLY A 40 2.93 -5.08 6.71
C GLY A 40 2.45 -6.14 5.73
N HIS A 41 1.29 -6.76 5.98
CA HIS A 41 0.68 -7.67 5.03
C HIS A 41 -0.18 -6.91 4.01
N THR A 42 -0.23 -7.38 2.76
CA THR A 42 -1.10 -6.79 1.71
C THR A 42 -2.59 -7.00 1.97
N GLN A 43 -2.93 -7.81 2.98
CA GLN A 43 -4.29 -8.07 3.44
C GLN A 43 -4.60 -7.33 4.75
N SER A 44 -4.19 -6.06 4.83
CA SER A 44 -4.51 -5.19 5.95
C SER A 44 -5.19 -3.92 5.46
N PHE A 45 -6.05 -3.31 6.26
CA PHE A 45 -6.63 -2.01 5.93
C PHE A 45 -7.03 -1.24 7.18
N LEU A 46 -7.04 0.08 7.07
CA LEU A 46 -7.48 1.00 8.10
C LEU A 46 -8.86 1.53 7.71
N LEU A 47 -9.86 1.29 8.55
CA LEU A 47 -11.20 1.85 8.38
C LEU A 47 -11.35 3.05 9.28
N GLU A 48 -11.74 4.18 8.72
CA GLU A 48 -12.11 5.36 9.49
C GLU A 48 -13.63 5.56 9.43
N ILE A 49 -14.24 5.74 10.58
CA ILE A 49 -15.66 6.01 10.75
C ILE A 49 -15.80 7.36 11.46
N SER A 50 -16.60 8.25 10.87
CA SER A 50 -16.92 9.54 11.45
C SER A 50 -18.41 9.72 11.65
N TRP A 51 -18.81 10.16 12.85
CA TRP A 51 -20.20 10.37 13.21
C TRP A 51 -20.65 11.80 12.83
N PRO A 52 -21.66 11.93 11.95
CA PRO A 52 -22.34 13.21 11.75
C PRO A 52 -23.19 13.58 12.97
N LEU A 53 -23.66 14.84 13.01
CA LEU A 53 -24.48 15.35 14.10
C LEU A 53 -25.78 14.55 14.33
N ASP A 54 -26.36 14.02 13.25
CA ASP A 54 -27.61 13.27 13.29
C ASP A 54 -27.42 11.77 13.52
N TYR A 55 -26.19 11.27 13.73
CA TYR A 55 -25.95 9.86 14.03
C TYR A 55 -26.46 9.50 15.44
N PRO A 56 -27.09 8.33 15.67
CA PRO A 56 -27.21 7.16 14.77
C PRO A 56 -28.46 7.14 13.87
N THR A 57 -29.24 8.24 13.81
CA THR A 57 -30.42 8.31 12.93
C THR A 57 -30.07 8.40 11.44
N CYS A 58 -28.82 8.75 11.14
CA CYS A 58 -28.25 8.72 9.80
C CYS A 58 -26.97 7.88 9.76
N LEU A 59 -26.54 7.55 8.54
CA LEU A 59 -25.35 6.75 8.29
C LEU A 59 -24.08 7.50 8.69
N PRO A 60 -23.09 6.82 9.31
CA PRO A 60 -21.80 7.41 9.55
C PRO A 60 -21.05 7.62 8.23
N ASN A 61 -20.11 8.56 8.22
CA ASN A 61 -19.25 8.78 7.08
C ASN A 61 -18.03 7.84 7.15
N ILE A 62 -17.90 6.99 6.14
CA ILE A 62 -16.89 5.93 6.04
C ILE A 62 -15.76 6.41 5.14
N ASN A 63 -14.53 6.34 5.62
CA ASN A 63 -13.34 6.75 4.90
C ASN A 63 -12.29 5.62 4.85
N LEU A 64 -11.79 5.33 3.64
CA LEU A 64 -10.77 4.32 3.34
C LEU A 64 -9.55 4.94 2.63
N ASP A 65 -9.44 6.26 2.58
CA ASP A 65 -8.36 6.99 1.89
C ASP A 65 -7.17 7.31 2.77
N ALA A 66 -7.06 6.64 3.92
CA ALA A 66 -5.85 6.67 4.74
C ALA A 66 -4.62 6.22 3.93
N PHE A 67 -3.46 6.83 4.22
CA PHE A 67 -2.18 6.47 3.59
C PHE A 67 -1.84 4.98 3.77
N TYR A 68 -2.27 4.39 4.87
CA TYR A 68 -2.11 2.96 5.15
C TYR A 68 -2.73 2.08 4.06
N ASN A 69 -3.83 2.50 3.43
CA ASN A 69 -4.59 1.72 2.45
C ASN A 69 -4.06 1.84 1.02
N LYS A 70 -2.81 2.25 0.83
CA LYS A 70 -2.24 2.51 -0.52
C LYS A 70 -2.08 1.25 -1.37
N HIS A 71 -1.89 0.09 -0.73
CA HIS A 71 -1.82 -1.19 -1.43
C HIS A 71 -3.20 -1.71 -1.88
N ILE A 72 -4.29 -1.08 -1.42
CA ILE A 72 -5.65 -1.46 -1.76
C ILE A 72 -6.10 -0.71 -3.00
N THR A 73 -6.47 -1.46 -4.03
CA THR A 73 -7.02 -0.90 -5.28
C THR A 73 -8.33 -0.17 -5.01
N SER A 74 -8.60 0.91 -5.75
CA SER A 74 -9.86 1.67 -5.67
C SER A 74 -11.11 0.78 -5.81
N LYS A 75 -11.08 -0.22 -6.70
CA LYS A 75 -12.18 -1.20 -6.86
C LYS A 75 -12.50 -1.91 -5.53
N VAL A 76 -11.48 -2.34 -4.80
CA VAL A 76 -11.64 -3.05 -3.52
C VAL A 76 -12.14 -2.09 -2.44
N LYS A 77 -11.63 -0.85 -2.40
CA LYS A 77 -12.14 0.19 -1.49
C LYS A 77 -13.62 0.49 -1.72
N GLU A 78 -14.04 0.56 -2.99
CA GLU A 78 -15.44 0.75 -3.36
C GLU A 78 -16.31 -0.43 -2.90
N THR A 79 -15.86 -1.66 -3.11
CA THR A 79 -16.54 -2.87 -2.61
C THR A 79 -16.67 -2.86 -1.09
N ILE A 80 -15.58 -2.58 -0.36
CA ILE A 80 -15.58 -2.49 1.11
C ILE A 80 -16.57 -1.42 1.56
N THR A 81 -16.50 -0.22 0.97
CA THR A 81 -17.39 0.89 1.32
C THR A 81 -18.85 0.52 1.07
N TYR A 82 -19.14 -0.13 -0.05
CA TYR A 82 -20.50 -0.58 -0.39
C TYR A 82 -21.03 -1.58 0.64
N ARG A 83 -20.25 -2.61 0.98
CA ARG A 83 -20.66 -3.63 1.94
C ARG A 83 -20.84 -3.07 3.35
N ILE A 84 -19.94 -2.20 3.80
CA ILE A 84 -20.06 -1.54 5.11
C ILE A 84 -21.31 -0.65 5.14
N LYS A 85 -21.62 0.06 4.05
CA LYS A 85 -22.86 0.86 3.96
C LYS A 85 -24.10 -0.02 4.08
N GLU A 86 -24.15 -1.18 3.44
CA GLU A 86 -25.27 -2.13 3.61
C GLU A 86 -25.44 -2.53 5.09
N GLN A 87 -24.35 -2.80 5.81
CA GLN A 87 -24.42 -3.09 7.25
C GLN A 87 -24.88 -1.88 8.08
N CYS A 88 -24.40 -0.68 7.75
CA CYS A 88 -24.84 0.54 8.42
C CYS A 88 -26.35 0.77 8.26
N GLU A 89 -26.90 0.48 7.07
CA GLU A 89 -28.34 0.59 6.80
C GLU A 89 -29.16 -0.39 7.65
N MET A 90 -28.64 -1.60 7.87
CA MET A 90 -29.30 -2.61 8.73
C MET A 90 -29.30 -2.22 10.21
N CYS A 91 -28.35 -1.40 10.65
CA CYS A 91 -28.19 -0.97 12.05
C CYS A 91 -28.66 0.47 12.31
N LEU A 92 -29.37 1.10 11.37
CA LEU A 92 -29.87 2.47 11.50
C LEU A 92 -30.71 2.67 12.76
N GLY A 93 -30.49 3.79 13.44
CA GLY A 93 -31.19 4.14 14.68
C GLY A 93 -30.62 3.47 15.94
N THR A 94 -29.52 2.73 15.83
CA THR A 94 -28.81 2.12 16.97
C THR A 94 -27.30 2.36 16.88
N ALA A 95 -26.60 2.15 17.99
CA ALA A 95 -25.14 2.18 18.05
C ALA A 95 -24.56 1.09 17.14
N MET A 96 -23.89 1.49 16.06
CA MET A 96 -23.49 0.58 14.99
C MET A 96 -21.97 0.45 14.83
N THR A 97 -21.17 1.28 15.48
CA THR A 97 -19.72 1.35 15.24
C THR A 97 -19.02 0.05 15.63
N TYR A 98 -19.36 -0.50 16.79
CA TYR A 98 -18.83 -1.80 17.23
C TYR A 98 -19.22 -2.90 16.24
N SER A 99 -20.51 -2.98 15.88
CA SER A 99 -21.02 -4.00 14.95
C SER A 99 -20.36 -3.92 13.58
N ILE A 100 -20.10 -2.71 13.07
CA ILE A 100 -19.39 -2.52 11.81
C ILE A 100 -17.94 -3.02 11.91
N PHE A 101 -17.24 -2.70 13.00
CA PHE A 101 -15.87 -3.17 13.18
C PHE A 101 -15.80 -4.69 13.33
N ASP A 102 -16.69 -5.27 14.12
CA ASP A 102 -16.78 -6.72 14.32
C ASP A 102 -17.09 -7.42 12.99
N TRP A 103 -18.08 -6.92 12.25
CA TRP A 103 -18.43 -7.45 10.92
C TRP A 103 -17.26 -7.37 9.94
N ALA A 104 -16.58 -6.22 9.87
CA ALA A 104 -15.43 -6.03 8.98
C ALA A 104 -14.24 -6.94 9.36
N LYS A 105 -14.08 -7.26 10.65
CA LYS A 105 -13.08 -8.20 11.16
C LYS A 105 -13.37 -9.62 10.70
N GLU A 106 -14.63 -10.06 10.76
CA GLU A 106 -15.05 -11.40 10.33
C GLU A 106 -14.96 -11.57 8.81
N HIS A 107 -15.25 -10.53 8.04
CA HIS A 107 -15.29 -10.57 6.57
C HIS A 107 -14.01 -10.07 5.90
N LEU A 108 -12.92 -9.88 6.65
CA LEU A 108 -11.66 -9.33 6.16
C LEU A 108 -11.13 -10.06 4.93
N HIS A 109 -11.15 -11.40 4.94
CA HIS A 109 -10.66 -12.21 3.84
C HIS A 109 -11.52 -12.04 2.57
N GLU A 110 -12.85 -12.06 2.69
CA GLU A 110 -13.77 -11.85 1.56
C GLU A 110 -13.60 -10.44 0.96
N LEU A 111 -13.45 -9.44 1.84
CA LEU A 111 -13.26 -8.05 1.43
C LEU A 111 -11.95 -7.80 0.68
N LEU A 112 -10.93 -8.62 0.90
CA LEU A 112 -9.59 -8.47 0.32
C LEU A 112 -9.24 -9.53 -0.74
N GLU A 113 -10.13 -10.49 -1.01
CA GLU A 113 -9.92 -11.54 -2.01
C GLU A 113 -9.63 -10.95 -3.41
N ASP A 114 -10.44 -9.98 -3.83
CA ASP A 114 -10.27 -9.21 -5.08
C ASP A 114 -8.92 -8.47 -5.16
N ASN A 115 -8.30 -8.13 -4.01
CA ASN A 115 -7.00 -7.48 -3.97
C ASN A 115 -5.87 -8.50 -4.27
N GLN A 116 -5.99 -9.71 -3.75
CA GLN A 116 -4.99 -10.77 -3.89
C GLN A 116 -4.86 -11.27 -5.34
N GLU A 117 -5.97 -11.34 -6.07
CA GLU A 117 -5.97 -11.71 -7.49
C GLU A 117 -5.22 -10.70 -8.36
N GLN A 118 -5.28 -9.40 -8.02
CA GLN A 118 -4.61 -8.35 -8.80
C GLN A 118 -3.10 -8.26 -8.52
N VAL A 119 -2.68 -8.42 -7.27
CA VAL A 119 -1.26 -8.43 -6.87
C VAL A 119 -0.52 -9.66 -7.44
N SER A 120 -1.25 -10.73 -7.75
CA SER A 120 -0.72 -11.95 -8.38
C SER A 120 -0.39 -11.79 -9.88
N THR A 121 -0.63 -10.62 -10.48
CA THR A 121 -0.09 -10.31 -11.81
C THR A 121 1.27 -9.61 -11.66
N PRO A 122 2.41 -10.22 -12.08
CA PRO A 122 3.69 -9.54 -12.09
C PRO A 122 3.72 -8.55 -13.26
N SER A 123 3.01 -7.43 -13.09
CA SER A 123 3.15 -6.28 -13.97
C SER A 123 4.53 -5.69 -13.74
N SER A 124 5.37 -5.88 -14.75
CA SER A 124 6.75 -5.44 -14.80
C SER A 124 6.82 -3.93 -14.53
N ILE A 125 7.36 -3.56 -13.37
CA ILE A 125 7.85 -2.20 -13.14
C ILE A 125 9.20 -2.10 -13.86
N VAL A 126 9.15 -1.68 -15.12
CA VAL A 126 10.31 -1.10 -15.81
C VAL A 126 9.88 0.24 -16.39
N GLU A 127 10.72 1.23 -16.15
CA GLU A 127 10.93 2.42 -16.97
C GLU A 127 9.92 3.58 -16.92
N LEU A 128 10.20 4.51 -15.99
CA LEU A 128 10.00 5.93 -16.21
C LEU A 128 11.37 6.55 -16.58
N GLY A 129 11.57 6.97 -17.84
CA GLY A 129 12.89 7.47 -18.24
C GLY A 129 13.13 7.96 -19.66
N LYS A 130 12.32 8.90 -20.15
CA LYS A 130 12.75 10.02 -21.03
C LYS A 130 12.99 9.74 -22.53
N GLN A 131 12.03 10.22 -23.33
CA GLN A 131 12.11 10.45 -24.78
C GLN A 131 13.09 11.57 -25.13
N ILE A 132 13.93 11.41 -26.16
CA ILE A 132 14.35 12.43 -27.18
C ILE A 132 14.71 11.69 -28.49
N PRO A 133 14.35 12.21 -29.70
CA PRO A 133 14.23 11.45 -30.94
C PRO A 133 15.43 11.61 -31.90
N LYS A 134 15.68 10.61 -32.76
CA LYS A 134 16.36 10.79 -34.05
C LYS A 134 15.81 9.84 -35.12
N GLU A 135 15.38 10.45 -36.21
CA GLU A 135 15.03 9.83 -37.49
C GLU A 135 16.26 9.13 -38.10
N ASP A 136 16.07 7.97 -38.75
CA ASP A 136 16.29 7.84 -40.19
C ASP A 136 16.01 6.42 -40.73
N SER A 137 15.25 6.39 -41.82
CA SER A 137 15.30 5.47 -42.97
C SER A 137 15.08 3.95 -42.82
N ASN A 138 13.95 3.51 -43.39
CA ASN A 138 13.84 2.50 -44.45
C ASN A 138 14.25 1.03 -44.19
N THR A 139 13.28 0.12 -44.14
CA THR A 139 13.05 -0.98 -45.12
C THR A 139 12.27 -2.14 -44.50
N GLN A 140 11.31 -2.66 -45.27
CA GLN A 140 10.55 -3.87 -44.98
C GLN A 140 11.47 -5.11 -44.86
N SER A 141 11.25 -5.96 -43.85
CA SER A 141 11.21 -7.42 -44.04
C SER A 141 10.85 -8.18 -42.74
N LYS A 142 9.92 -9.13 -42.88
CA LYS A 142 9.57 -10.15 -41.88
C LYS A 142 10.82 -10.93 -41.44
N LYS A 143 11.08 -11.08 -40.13
CA LYS A 143 11.86 -12.21 -39.59
C LYS A 143 11.66 -12.39 -38.07
N LYS A 144 11.50 -13.67 -37.73
CA LYS A 144 11.22 -14.27 -36.42
C LYS A 144 12.17 -13.81 -35.29
N ASP A 145 11.60 -13.67 -34.09
CA ASP A 145 12.29 -13.42 -32.83
C ASP A 145 13.43 -14.43 -32.60
N LYS A 146 14.67 -13.97 -32.79
CA LYS A 146 15.84 -14.59 -32.18
C LYS A 146 15.92 -14.06 -30.76
N ARG A 147 15.47 -14.86 -29.79
CA ARG A 147 15.89 -14.68 -28.40
C ARG A 147 17.42 -14.76 -28.39
N GLU A 148 18.10 -13.67 -28.03
CA GLU A 148 19.54 -13.64 -27.86
C GLU A 148 19.95 -14.69 -26.82
N ILE A 149 20.50 -15.80 -27.28
CA ILE A 149 21.10 -16.80 -26.39
C ILE A 149 22.47 -16.24 -25.98
N LEU A 150 22.50 -15.54 -24.86
CA LEU A 150 23.74 -15.08 -24.24
C LEU A 150 24.68 -16.26 -24.02
N THR A 151 25.92 -16.13 -24.49
CA THR A 151 26.94 -17.17 -24.34
C THR A 151 27.27 -17.40 -22.86
N LYS A 152 27.68 -18.62 -22.51
CA LYS A 152 28.01 -19.02 -21.12
C LYS A 152 29.02 -18.07 -20.46
N ALA A 153 29.95 -17.53 -21.25
CA ALA A 153 30.94 -16.54 -20.80
C ALA A 153 30.33 -15.16 -20.49
N GLN A 154 29.35 -14.70 -21.29
CA GLN A 154 28.64 -13.44 -21.03
C GLN A 154 27.75 -13.55 -19.79
N LYS A 155 27.06 -14.68 -19.58
CA LYS A 155 26.29 -14.92 -18.35
C LYS A 155 27.16 -14.90 -17.10
N ARG A 156 28.36 -15.48 -17.16
CA ARG A 156 29.30 -15.49 -16.02
C ARG A 156 29.80 -14.09 -15.69
N ARG A 157 30.16 -13.28 -16.70
CA ARG A 157 30.58 -11.87 -16.50
C ARG A 157 29.49 -10.98 -15.90
N GLN A 158 28.22 -11.25 -16.19
CA GLN A 158 27.11 -10.52 -15.60
C GLN A 158 26.86 -10.94 -14.15
N ALA A 159 27.02 -12.23 -13.83
CA ALA A 159 26.94 -12.72 -12.45
C ALA A 159 28.10 -12.22 -11.57
N ASP A 160 29.32 -12.11 -12.10
CA ASP A 160 30.49 -11.64 -11.33
C ASP A 160 30.48 -10.12 -11.07
N ARG A 161 29.61 -9.36 -11.75
CA ARG A 161 29.54 -7.90 -11.62
C ARG A 161 28.61 -7.45 -10.49
N THR A 162 27.78 -8.34 -9.95
CA THR A 162 26.63 -7.97 -9.13
C THR A 162 26.20 -9.12 -8.23
N ASN A 163 25.97 -8.87 -6.94
CA ASN A 163 25.42 -9.89 -6.03
C ASN A 163 23.98 -10.28 -6.46
N PHE A 164 23.46 -11.38 -5.91
CA PHE A 164 22.09 -11.91 -6.17
C PHE A 164 20.97 -10.84 -6.07
N LYS A 165 21.24 -9.71 -5.42
CA LYS A 165 20.33 -8.58 -5.23
C LYS A 165 20.48 -7.43 -6.24
N GLY A 166 21.31 -7.53 -7.28
CA GLY A 166 21.45 -6.44 -8.26
C GLY A 166 22.36 -5.27 -7.80
N GLU A 167 22.91 -5.34 -6.59
CA GLU A 167 23.75 -4.29 -5.99
C GLU A 167 25.22 -4.72 -5.88
N ARG A 168 26.12 -3.73 -5.93
CA ARG A 168 27.54 -3.91 -5.61
C ARG A 168 27.74 -3.67 -4.12
N GLU A 169 28.55 -4.49 -3.46
CA GLU A 169 28.80 -4.35 -2.03
C GLU A 169 29.35 -2.96 -1.69
N ARG A 170 28.91 -2.44 -0.54
CA ARG A 170 29.40 -1.17 0.01
C ARG A 170 30.90 -1.31 0.24
N GLY A 171 31.70 -0.54 -0.50
CA GLY A 171 33.17 -0.65 -0.49
C GLY A 171 33.78 -1.20 -1.79
N TRP A 172 32.99 -1.64 -2.77
CA TRP A 172 33.51 -2.11 -4.07
C TRP A 172 34.32 -1.04 -4.83
N ASN A 173 34.03 0.24 -4.60
CA ASN A 173 34.71 1.38 -5.21
C ASN A 173 35.58 2.17 -4.22
N TRP A 174 36.07 1.55 -3.14
CA TRP A 174 37.00 2.23 -2.25
C TRP A 174 38.22 2.74 -3.04
N VAL A 175 38.39 4.05 -3.05
CA VAL A 175 39.55 4.70 -3.66
C VAL A 175 40.53 4.96 -2.53
N ASP A 176 41.72 4.38 -2.64
CA ASP A 176 42.84 4.77 -1.78
C ASP A 176 43.19 6.24 -2.07
N VAL A 177 42.77 7.12 -1.16
CA VAL A 177 42.94 8.57 -1.28
C VAL A 177 44.41 8.95 -1.33
N VAL A 178 45.29 8.22 -0.63
CA VAL A 178 46.74 8.47 -0.63
C VAL A 178 47.33 8.12 -2.00
N LYS A 179 46.91 7.01 -2.59
CA LYS A 179 47.32 6.59 -3.95
C LYS A 179 46.71 7.45 -5.06
N HIS A 180 45.54 8.02 -4.84
CA HIS A 180 44.89 8.94 -5.78
C HIS A 180 45.56 10.32 -5.79
N LEU A 181 45.91 10.83 -4.60
CA LEU A 181 46.62 12.10 -4.45
C LEU A 181 48.09 11.99 -4.90
N SER A 182 48.76 10.87 -4.67
CA SER A 182 50.14 10.67 -5.17
C SER A 182 50.23 10.62 -6.71
N LYS A 183 49.14 10.27 -7.40
CA LYS A 183 49.05 10.33 -8.87
C LYS A 183 48.78 11.73 -9.42
N THR A 184 48.22 12.63 -8.62
CA THR A 184 47.83 13.98 -9.05
C THR A 184 48.78 15.07 -8.56
N GLY A 185 49.66 14.76 -7.60
CA GLY A 185 50.68 15.67 -7.07
C GLY A 185 51.98 15.79 -7.88
N SER A 186 52.02 15.32 -9.13
CA SER A 186 53.21 15.48 -10.00
C SER A 186 52.83 16.11 -11.34
N LYS A 187 52.31 17.33 -11.30
CA LYS A 187 52.32 18.26 -12.45
C LYS A 187 52.57 19.69 -11.96
N ASP A 188 53.75 20.16 -12.33
CA ASP A 188 54.32 21.53 -12.29
C ASP A 188 54.57 22.07 -10.86
N GLN A 189 55.80 22.35 -10.40
CA GLN A 189 57.02 22.90 -11.02
C GLN A 189 58.28 22.39 -10.30
#